data_AF-R1EB94-F1
#
_entry.id   AF-R1EB94-F1
#
_cell.length_a   1.000
_cell.length_b   1.000
_cell.length_c   1.000
_cell.angle_alpha   90.00
_cell.angle_beta   90.00
_cell.angle_gamma   90.00
#
_symmetry.space_group_name_H-M   'P 1'
#
loop_
_entity.id
_entity.type
_entity.pdbx_description
1 polymer ?
#
loop_
_entity_poly.entity_id
_entity_poly.type
_entity_poly.pdbx_seq_one_letter_code
_entity_poly.pdbx_strand_id
1 'polypeptide(L)'
;MSSAWTNSTAPGPDADESSMANMFVLVAAMSGLVYTAAVDKSEGDAVPATLAMKQGHTVATPIWNGMRLYFYVAAIILVAPSLYLISYLSGFALAVAAITGALAVKSGLSIIRADFELAKARPSREVDVFARTLNTGQKFFLVVIIPAWFASSAGGLASATTCPNLLLTMAAWLLVAFFKVGICMSTLLHRYAAHAAFKVGPVTNLVLGVLSCLAYQGGPLWWASKHRAHHKFCDTTSRDPHSPKLVGIANAFLFFLAGDSPDSTRSMLGVDEEFVPRHMDTPAMRVIDSLNFVFPLIEFYVATRLFGPPGLLVAWTSSWICCISTLWFNIRNHPDGEAEAKKLRPEPEHLKFRRMSDRSKDCDSTDEAVDIGGALLFVFLDVCGSIFVPLIGEGTHDHHHSHPELAQRPGLDFPQYFVYGLEMLGLARSVRTLDKLSASSDSFRSSSSSQRSSSSERPSMSDTKASSKSD
;
A
#
# COMPACT_ATOMS: atom_id res chain seq x y z
N MET A 1 -60.38 21.24 18.34
CA MET A 1 -59.59 21.14 17.09
C MET A 1 -58.11 21.18 17.46
N SER A 2 -57.32 20.29 16.86
CA SER A 2 -55.86 20.18 16.92
C SER A 2 -55.23 19.44 18.12
N SER A 3 -55.19 18.13 17.96
CA SER A 3 -54.30 17.14 18.59
C SER A 3 -52.87 17.17 18.03
N ALA A 4 -51.97 16.49 18.76
CA ALA A 4 -50.72 15.84 18.31
C ALA A 4 -49.46 16.74 18.36
N TRP A 5 -48.31 16.34 18.91
CA TRP A 5 -47.70 15.02 19.04
C TRP A 5 -46.87 14.92 20.34
N THR A 6 -47.13 13.90 21.14
CA THR A 6 -46.23 13.38 22.18
C THR A 6 -45.65 12.05 21.69
N ASN A 7 -44.37 11.83 21.97
CA ASN A 7 -43.59 10.59 21.88
C ASN A 7 -43.21 10.07 20.47
N SER A 8 -41.94 10.29 20.13
CA SER A 8 -41.11 9.31 19.44
C SER A 8 -39.77 9.25 20.19
N THR A 9 -39.57 8.14 20.89
CA THR A 9 -38.41 7.81 21.71
C THR A 9 -37.15 7.76 20.86
N ALA A 10 -36.18 8.61 21.15
CA ALA A 10 -34.78 8.32 20.81
C ALA A 10 -34.39 7.01 21.51
N PRO A 11 -33.70 6.06 20.82
CA PRO A 11 -33.25 4.86 21.49
C PRO A 11 -32.20 5.25 22.54
N GLY A 12 -32.42 4.78 23.78
CA GLY A 12 -31.48 4.98 24.89
C GLY A 12 -30.17 4.21 24.69
N PRO A 13 -29.13 4.56 25.47
CA PRO A 13 -27.76 4.03 25.32
C PRO A 13 -27.62 2.51 25.53
N ASP A 14 -28.65 1.82 26.04
CA ASP A 14 -28.61 0.38 26.33
C ASP A 14 -28.86 -0.51 25.10
N ALA A 15 -29.35 0.05 23.98
CA ALA A 15 -29.54 -0.70 22.74
C ALA A 15 -28.23 -0.96 21.96
N ASP A 16 -27.15 -0.24 22.29
CA ASP A 16 -25.90 -0.21 21.53
C ASP A 16 -24.88 -1.29 21.95
N GLU A 17 -24.88 -1.70 23.22
CA GLU A 17 -24.01 -2.79 23.68
C GLU A 17 -24.49 -4.16 23.20
N SER A 18 -25.81 -4.37 23.15
CA SER A 18 -26.40 -5.64 22.70
C SER A 18 -26.26 -5.86 21.19
N SER A 19 -26.30 -4.80 20.38
CA SER A 19 -26.15 -4.90 18.92
C SER A 19 -24.72 -5.28 18.53
N MET A 20 -23.72 -4.69 19.19
CA MET A 20 -22.30 -4.99 18.99
C MET A 20 -21.94 -6.38 19.52
N ALA A 21 -22.40 -6.76 20.73
CA ALA A 21 -22.20 -8.10 21.27
C ALA A 21 -22.86 -9.19 20.40
N ASN A 22 -24.08 -8.94 19.90
CA ASN A 22 -24.73 -9.83 18.94
C ASN A 22 -24.00 -9.86 17.59
N MET A 23 -23.37 -8.75 17.18
CA MET A 23 -22.49 -8.74 16.01
C MET A 23 -21.24 -9.61 16.25
N PHE A 24 -20.60 -9.55 17.43
CA PHE A 24 -19.46 -10.42 17.78
C PHE A 24 -19.84 -11.92 17.84
N VAL A 25 -21.04 -12.25 18.33
CA VAL A 25 -21.56 -13.62 18.34
C VAL A 25 -21.91 -14.11 16.93
N LEU A 26 -22.50 -13.25 16.09
CA LEU A 26 -22.74 -13.53 14.68
C LEU A 26 -21.42 -13.67 13.90
N VAL A 27 -20.39 -12.89 14.27
CA VAL A 27 -19.02 -12.96 13.75
C VAL A 27 -18.39 -14.32 14.05
N ALA A 28 -18.53 -14.84 15.28
CA ALA A 28 -18.05 -16.18 15.62
C ALA A 28 -18.80 -17.29 14.86
N ALA A 29 -20.12 -17.14 14.66
CA ALA A 29 -20.94 -18.11 13.95
C ALA A 29 -20.67 -18.15 12.43
N MET A 30 -20.45 -16.99 11.80
CA MET A 30 -20.15 -16.88 10.36
C MET A 30 -18.74 -17.39 10.03
N SER A 31 -17.75 -17.19 10.90
CA SER A 31 -16.42 -17.80 10.77
C SER A 31 -16.47 -19.33 10.84
N GLY A 32 -17.38 -19.89 11.66
CA GLY A 32 -17.61 -21.34 11.73
C GLY A 32 -18.26 -21.93 10.46
N LEU A 33 -19.21 -21.20 9.84
CA LEU A 33 -19.90 -21.63 8.63
C LEU A 33 -19.00 -21.67 7.38
N VAL A 34 -18.06 -20.71 7.26
CA VAL A 34 -17.07 -20.70 6.18
C VAL A 34 -16.06 -21.85 6.33
N TYR A 35 -15.73 -22.23 7.57
CA TYR A 35 -14.87 -23.39 7.84
C TYR A 35 -15.53 -24.71 7.40
N THR A 36 -16.84 -24.89 7.68
CA THR A 36 -17.57 -26.10 7.25
C THR A 36 -17.80 -26.17 5.75
N ALA A 37 -17.99 -25.04 5.06
CA ALA A 37 -18.18 -25.03 3.60
C ALA A 37 -16.88 -25.30 2.81
N ALA A 38 -15.71 -25.04 3.42
CA ALA A 38 -14.40 -25.32 2.82
C ALA A 38 -13.95 -26.79 2.95
N VAL A 39 -14.61 -27.58 3.79
CA VAL A 39 -14.25 -28.99 4.05
C VAL A 39 -15.06 -29.98 3.20
N ASP A 40 -16.14 -29.56 2.52
CA ASP A 40 -17.11 -30.49 1.95
C ASP A 40 -17.10 -30.64 0.41
N LYS A 41 -16.00 -30.27 -0.28
CA LYS A 41 -15.85 -30.56 -1.72
C LYS A 41 -14.41 -30.91 -2.11
N SER A 42 -13.98 -32.13 -1.82
CA SER A 42 -12.91 -32.77 -2.59
C SER A 42 -12.96 -34.30 -2.46
N GLU A 43 -13.97 -34.94 -3.03
CA GLU A 43 -13.81 -36.30 -3.56
C GLU A 43 -13.73 -36.19 -5.09
N GLY A 44 -12.52 -36.40 -5.62
CA GLY A 44 -12.26 -36.39 -7.06
C GLY A 44 -10.94 -35.70 -7.39
N ASP A 45 -9.88 -36.50 -7.50
CA ASP A 45 -8.60 -36.21 -8.16
C ASP A 45 -7.77 -35.02 -7.63
N ALA A 46 -7.46 -35.05 -6.33
CA ALA A 46 -6.30 -34.34 -5.79
C ALA A 46 -5.02 -35.07 -6.22
N VAL A 47 -4.29 -34.50 -7.19
CA VAL A 47 -2.89 -34.88 -7.43
C VAL A 47 -2.11 -34.46 -6.16
N PRO A 48 -1.52 -35.40 -5.40
CA PRO A 48 -0.87 -35.04 -4.16
C PRO A 48 0.35 -34.18 -4.44
N ALA A 49 0.56 -33.17 -3.58
CA ALA A 49 1.63 -32.15 -3.53
C ALA A 49 3.09 -32.67 -3.58
N THR A 50 3.30 -33.90 -3.99
CA THR A 50 4.57 -34.63 -4.04
C THR A 50 5.43 -34.33 -5.27
N LEU A 51 4.93 -33.68 -6.34
CA LEU A 51 5.74 -33.42 -7.53
C LEU A 51 6.62 -32.16 -7.45
N ALA A 52 6.43 -31.29 -6.46
CA ALA A 52 7.28 -30.11 -6.21
C ALA A 52 8.55 -30.43 -5.41
N MET A 53 8.79 -31.70 -5.05
CA MET A 53 9.98 -32.11 -4.28
C MET A 53 11.28 -32.18 -5.11
N LYS A 54 11.26 -31.90 -6.43
CA LYS A 54 12.43 -32.11 -7.30
C LYS A 54 13.53 -31.03 -7.24
N GLN A 55 13.41 -29.99 -6.42
CA GLN A 55 14.42 -28.92 -6.32
C GLN A 55 14.89 -28.57 -4.90
N GLY A 56 14.77 -29.48 -3.93
CA GLY A 56 15.55 -29.43 -2.67
C GLY A 56 15.31 -28.25 -1.72
N HIS A 57 14.37 -27.35 -2.01
CA HIS A 57 14.00 -26.26 -1.11
C HIS A 57 12.64 -26.55 -0.47
N THR A 58 12.65 -27.28 0.64
CA THR A 58 11.52 -27.28 1.58
C THR A 58 11.43 -25.88 2.19
N VAL A 59 10.65 -24.99 1.58
CA VAL A 59 10.25 -23.75 2.26
C VAL A 59 9.27 -24.18 3.34
N ALA A 60 9.76 -24.35 4.56
CA ALA A 60 8.91 -24.58 5.72
C ALA A 60 7.80 -23.53 5.71
N THR A 61 6.53 -23.96 5.70
CA THR A 61 5.42 -23.02 5.84
C THR A 61 5.59 -22.31 7.18
N PRO A 62 5.79 -20.99 7.21
CA PRO A 62 5.86 -20.27 8.46
C PRO A 62 4.56 -20.50 9.24
N ILE A 63 4.68 -20.74 10.55
CA ILE A 63 3.53 -20.87 11.47
C ILE A 63 2.62 -19.61 11.41
N TRP A 64 3.16 -18.48 10.92
CA TRP A 64 2.52 -17.18 10.85
C TRP A 64 2.49 -16.65 9.40
N ASN A 65 1.57 -17.14 8.58
CA ASN A 65 1.43 -16.72 7.18
C ASN A 65 0.59 -15.43 7.04
N GLY A 66 1.16 -14.28 7.42
CA GLY A 66 0.71 -12.93 7.01
C GLY A 66 -0.80 -12.70 6.93
N MET A 67 -1.27 -12.02 5.87
CA MET A 67 -2.67 -11.61 5.66
C MET A 67 -3.70 -12.76 5.61
N ARG A 68 -3.35 -14.04 5.75
CA ARG A 68 -4.33 -15.13 5.70
C ARG A 68 -5.45 -14.98 6.72
N LEU A 69 -5.11 -14.57 7.95
CA LEU A 69 -6.13 -14.28 8.96
C LEU A 69 -6.99 -13.07 8.57
N TYR A 70 -6.36 -12.02 8.01
CA TYR A 70 -7.05 -10.87 7.44
C TYR A 70 -8.13 -11.32 6.45
N PHE A 71 -7.85 -12.24 5.53
CA PHE A 71 -8.85 -12.69 4.55
C PHE A 71 -10.09 -13.35 5.17
N TYR A 72 -9.92 -14.15 6.23
CA TYR A 72 -11.05 -14.77 6.92
C TYR A 72 -11.95 -13.75 7.61
N VAL A 73 -11.40 -12.61 8.03
CA VAL A 73 -12.17 -11.53 8.68
C VAL A 73 -12.45 -10.35 7.74
N ALA A 74 -11.88 -10.32 6.54
CA ALA A 74 -11.89 -9.18 5.63
C ALA A 74 -13.31 -8.76 5.24
N ALA A 75 -14.21 -9.73 5.02
CA ALA A 75 -15.61 -9.42 4.74
C ALA A 75 -16.26 -8.59 5.86
N ILE A 76 -15.91 -8.85 7.12
CA ILE A 76 -16.43 -8.08 8.27
C ILE A 76 -15.78 -6.70 8.31
N ILE A 77 -14.46 -6.61 8.19
CA ILE A 77 -13.72 -5.36 8.32
C ILE A 77 -14.04 -4.40 7.16
N LEU A 78 -14.19 -4.95 5.95
CA LEU A 78 -14.45 -4.17 4.74
C LEU A 78 -15.92 -3.75 4.58
N VAL A 79 -16.86 -4.37 5.32
CA VAL A 79 -18.31 -4.12 5.12
C VAL A 79 -18.99 -3.56 6.37
N ALA A 80 -18.64 -4.05 7.57
CA ALA A 80 -19.35 -3.70 8.80
C ALA A 80 -19.36 -2.17 9.09
N PRO A 81 -18.25 -1.43 8.93
CA PRO A 81 -18.28 0.02 9.13
C PRO A 81 -19.26 0.72 8.17
N SER A 82 -19.31 0.29 6.91
CA SER A 82 -20.25 0.81 5.93
C SER A 82 -21.70 0.52 6.30
N LEU A 83 -22.02 -0.71 6.70
CA LEU A 83 -23.39 -1.07 7.10
C LEU A 83 -23.85 -0.30 8.33
N TYR A 84 -22.96 -0.17 9.33
CA TYR A 84 -23.25 0.63 10.52
C TYR A 84 -23.56 2.07 10.14
N LEU A 85 -22.72 2.74 9.35
CA LEU A 85 -22.97 4.12 8.89
C LEU A 85 -24.28 4.23 8.09
N ILE A 86 -24.57 3.26 7.21
CA ILE A 86 -25.80 3.22 6.42
C ILE A 86 -27.06 3.12 7.31
N SER A 87 -26.98 2.42 8.45
CA SER A 87 -28.11 2.30 9.38
C SER A 87 -28.53 3.62 10.05
N TYR A 88 -27.67 4.65 10.06
CA TYR A 88 -27.99 5.99 10.56
C TYR A 88 -28.59 6.92 9.49
N LEU A 89 -28.73 6.43 8.25
CA LEU A 89 -29.22 7.22 7.13
C LEU A 89 -30.73 7.16 7.02
N SER A 90 -31.33 8.30 6.73
CA SER A 90 -32.77 8.42 6.46
C SER A 90 -33.02 9.52 5.43
N GLY A 91 -34.21 9.49 4.82
CA GLY A 91 -34.66 10.50 3.86
C GLY A 91 -33.64 10.80 2.77
N PHE A 92 -33.24 12.07 2.65
CA PHE A 92 -32.30 12.54 1.63
C PHE A 92 -30.94 11.82 1.67
N ALA A 93 -30.38 11.59 2.86
CA ALA A 93 -29.07 10.96 3.00
C ALA A 93 -29.06 9.50 2.49
N LEU A 94 -30.15 8.77 2.73
CA LEU A 94 -30.30 7.40 2.23
C LEU A 94 -30.45 7.39 0.69
N ALA A 95 -31.15 8.36 0.11
CA ALA A 95 -31.24 8.52 -1.33
C ALA A 95 -29.86 8.80 -1.97
N VAL A 96 -29.05 9.67 -1.36
CA VAL A 96 -27.66 9.94 -1.79
C VAL A 96 -26.81 8.66 -1.74
N ALA A 97 -26.90 7.90 -0.65
CA ALA A 97 -26.20 6.62 -0.52
C ALA A 97 -26.62 5.62 -1.62
N ALA A 98 -27.92 5.50 -1.89
CA ALA A 98 -28.43 4.59 -2.92
C ALA A 98 -27.94 4.98 -4.32
N ILE A 99 -27.98 6.27 -4.66
CA ILE A 99 -27.53 6.77 -5.97
C ILE A 99 -26.03 6.55 -6.15
N THR A 100 -25.23 6.96 -5.17
CA THR A 100 -23.76 6.83 -5.26
C THR A 100 -23.31 5.37 -5.26
N GLY A 101 -23.95 4.51 -4.45
CA GLY A 101 -23.76 3.07 -4.50
C GLY A 101 -24.09 2.47 -5.87
N ALA A 102 -25.24 2.83 -6.46
CA ALA A 102 -25.63 2.36 -7.78
C ALA A 102 -24.67 2.82 -8.89
N LEU A 103 -24.17 4.06 -8.81
CA LEU A 103 -23.15 4.57 -9.73
C LEU A 103 -21.82 3.80 -9.60
N ALA A 104 -21.40 3.49 -8.37
CA ALA A 104 -20.23 2.67 -8.12
C ALA A 104 -20.39 1.24 -8.64
N VAL A 105 -21.57 0.60 -8.45
CA VAL A 105 -21.90 -0.71 -9.04
C VAL A 105 -21.78 -0.66 -10.56
N LYS A 106 -22.39 0.35 -11.20
CA LYS A 106 -22.32 0.54 -12.65
C LYS A 106 -20.86 0.69 -13.12
N SER A 107 -20.05 1.43 -12.38
CA SER A 107 -18.62 1.57 -12.66
C SER A 107 -17.88 0.23 -12.54
N GLY A 108 -18.12 -0.53 -11.47
CA GLY A 108 -17.52 -1.86 -11.26
C GLY A 108 -17.87 -2.83 -12.38
N LEU A 109 -19.14 -2.88 -12.81
CA LEU A 109 -19.58 -3.69 -13.95
C LEU A 109 -18.94 -3.26 -15.26
N SER A 110 -18.75 -1.95 -15.48
CA SER A 110 -18.04 -1.42 -16.64
C SER A 110 -16.57 -1.89 -16.68
N ILE A 111 -15.90 -1.88 -15.52
CA ILE A 111 -14.52 -2.35 -15.39
C ILE A 111 -14.43 -3.86 -15.70
N ILE A 112 -15.33 -4.67 -15.12
CA ILE A 112 -15.39 -6.11 -15.38
C ILE A 112 -15.62 -6.39 -16.86
N ARG A 113 -16.51 -5.64 -17.52
CA ARG A 113 -16.77 -5.78 -18.95
C ARG A 113 -15.54 -5.42 -19.79
N ALA A 114 -14.87 -4.32 -19.47
CA ALA A 114 -13.67 -3.88 -20.20
C ALA A 114 -12.53 -4.91 -20.07
N ASP A 115 -12.31 -5.44 -18.86
CA ASP A 115 -11.36 -6.51 -18.57
C ASP A 115 -11.65 -7.76 -19.41
N PHE A 116 -12.92 -8.18 -19.47
CA PHE A 116 -13.34 -9.34 -20.27
C PHE A 116 -13.10 -9.15 -21.77
N GLU A 117 -13.35 -7.95 -22.32
CA GLU A 117 -13.10 -7.68 -23.74
C GLU A 117 -11.59 -7.61 -24.05
N LEU A 118 -10.77 -7.04 -23.15
CA LEU A 118 -9.32 -7.06 -23.27
C LEU A 118 -8.75 -8.48 -23.27
N ALA A 119 -9.29 -9.36 -22.42
CA ALA A 119 -8.89 -10.77 -22.34
C ALA A 119 -9.15 -11.53 -23.65
N LYS A 120 -10.24 -11.22 -24.36
CA LYS A 120 -10.55 -11.82 -25.68
C LYS A 120 -9.61 -11.34 -26.79
N ALA A 121 -9.13 -10.10 -26.71
CA ALA A 121 -8.39 -9.45 -27.78
C ALA A 121 -6.90 -9.83 -27.87
N ARG A 122 -6.31 -10.51 -26.87
CA ARG A 122 -4.88 -10.89 -26.83
C ARG A 122 -4.72 -12.43 -26.98
N PRO A 123 -4.47 -12.98 -28.19
CA PRO A 123 -4.59 -14.43 -28.41
C PRO A 123 -3.39 -15.29 -27.95
N SER A 124 -2.17 -14.75 -27.80
CA SER A 124 -1.03 -15.55 -27.33
C SER A 124 0.21 -14.70 -27.02
N ARG A 125 0.76 -14.84 -25.81
CA ARG A 125 2.21 -14.79 -25.51
C ARG A 125 2.46 -15.47 -24.16
N GLU A 126 3.53 -16.24 -24.11
CA GLU A 126 3.93 -17.20 -23.08
C GLU A 126 4.17 -16.56 -21.69
N VAL A 127 3.15 -16.39 -20.83
CA VAL A 127 3.26 -16.47 -19.36
C VAL A 127 1.85 -16.67 -18.76
N ASP A 128 1.56 -17.81 -18.13
CA ASP A 128 0.38 -18.00 -17.27
C ASP A 128 0.77 -17.58 -15.82
N VAL A 129 -0.10 -17.20 -14.88
CA VAL A 129 -0.83 -18.19 -14.06
C VAL A 129 -1.90 -17.52 -13.14
N PHE A 130 -2.18 -16.20 -13.16
CA PHE A 130 -3.27 -15.63 -12.33
C PHE A 130 -4.09 -14.52 -12.99
N ALA A 131 -5.27 -14.87 -13.50
CA ALA A 131 -6.36 -13.97 -13.90
C ALA A 131 -6.25 -13.32 -15.29
N ARG A 132 -6.51 -14.10 -16.36
CA ARG A 132 -6.93 -13.53 -17.67
C ARG A 132 -8.13 -12.61 -17.54
N THR A 133 -8.93 -12.84 -16.51
CA THR A 133 -10.09 -12.04 -16.13
C THR A 133 -10.16 -12.00 -14.62
N LEU A 134 -10.74 -10.94 -14.06
CA LEU A 134 -10.94 -10.80 -12.62
C LEU A 134 -11.57 -12.05 -11.98
N ASN A 135 -11.03 -12.46 -10.84
CA ASN A 135 -11.55 -13.57 -10.04
C ASN A 135 -12.83 -13.20 -9.28
N THR A 136 -13.42 -14.17 -8.57
CA THR A 136 -14.68 -13.94 -7.83
C THR A 136 -14.51 -12.90 -6.72
N GLY A 137 -13.39 -12.93 -5.99
CA GLY A 137 -13.11 -11.98 -4.91
C GLY A 137 -12.98 -10.54 -5.43
N GLN A 138 -12.27 -10.35 -6.54
CA GLN A 138 -12.09 -9.05 -7.21
C GLN A 138 -13.41 -8.52 -7.76
N LYS A 139 -14.24 -9.39 -8.39
CA LYS A 139 -15.59 -9.02 -8.87
C LYS A 139 -16.49 -8.61 -7.71
N PHE A 140 -16.50 -9.38 -6.62
CA PHE A 140 -17.24 -9.06 -5.41
C PHE A 140 -16.78 -7.72 -4.81
N PHE A 141 -15.47 -7.47 -4.79
CA PHE A 141 -14.92 -6.22 -4.31
C PHE A 141 -15.41 -5.01 -5.13
N LEU A 142 -15.40 -5.11 -6.46
CA LEU A 142 -15.86 -4.04 -7.36
C LEU A 142 -17.38 -3.77 -7.28
N VAL A 143 -18.19 -4.81 -7.08
CA VAL A 143 -19.66 -4.72 -7.20
C VAL A 143 -20.36 -4.62 -5.84
N VAL A 144 -19.69 -4.98 -4.75
CA VAL A 144 -20.27 -4.96 -3.41
C VAL A 144 -19.48 -4.06 -2.47
N ILE A 145 -18.18 -4.32 -2.32
CA ILE A 145 -17.35 -3.63 -1.33
C ILE A 145 -17.18 -2.15 -1.66
N ILE A 146 -16.66 -1.82 -2.85
CA ILE A 146 -16.49 -0.43 -3.29
C ILE A 146 -17.84 0.33 -3.24
N PRO A 147 -18.95 -0.19 -3.78
CA PRO A 147 -20.24 0.48 -3.67
C PRO A 147 -20.71 0.75 -2.24
N ALA A 148 -20.49 -0.18 -1.31
CA ALA A 148 -20.78 0.04 0.10
C ALA A 148 -19.93 1.17 0.69
N TRP A 149 -18.65 1.27 0.31
CA TRP A 149 -17.76 2.35 0.73
C TRP A 149 -18.24 3.72 0.23
N PHE A 150 -18.59 3.82 -1.05
CA PHE A 150 -19.12 5.04 -1.64
C PHE A 150 -20.48 5.42 -1.01
N ALA A 151 -21.40 4.48 -0.88
CA ALA A 151 -22.73 4.72 -0.31
C ALA A 151 -22.66 5.22 1.13
N SER A 152 -21.87 4.53 1.98
CA SER A 152 -21.68 4.92 3.39
C SER A 152 -20.97 6.28 3.53
N SER A 153 -19.99 6.58 2.67
CA SER A 153 -19.27 7.86 2.70
C SER A 153 -20.16 9.02 2.27
N ALA A 154 -20.79 8.92 1.10
CA ALA A 154 -21.62 10.00 0.56
C ALA A 154 -22.90 10.20 1.37
N GLY A 155 -23.56 9.09 1.77
CA GLY A 155 -24.72 9.15 2.65
C GLY A 155 -24.37 9.71 4.02
N GLY A 156 -23.25 9.30 4.60
CA GLY A 156 -22.75 9.82 5.89
C GLY A 156 -22.51 11.33 5.85
N LEU A 157 -21.90 11.85 4.78
CA LEU A 157 -21.70 13.29 4.60
C LEU A 157 -23.02 14.06 4.41
N ALA A 158 -24.03 13.44 3.81
CA ALA A 158 -25.36 14.03 3.62
C ALA A 158 -26.27 13.89 4.86
N SER A 159 -25.84 13.16 5.89
CA SER A 159 -26.62 12.85 7.09
C SER A 159 -26.23 13.77 8.24
N ALA A 160 -27.18 14.50 8.82
CA ALA A 160 -26.92 15.31 10.02
C ALA A 160 -26.64 14.46 11.28
N THR A 161 -27.13 13.21 11.32
CA THR A 161 -26.81 12.26 12.40
C THR A 161 -25.37 11.76 12.32
N THR A 162 -24.85 11.62 11.10
CA THR A 162 -23.48 11.13 10.86
C THR A 162 -22.47 12.25 10.70
N CYS A 163 -22.91 13.43 10.30
CA CYS A 163 -22.10 14.59 10.00
C CYS A 163 -22.81 15.87 10.49
N PRO A 164 -23.00 16.04 11.82
CA PRO A 164 -23.74 17.18 12.38
C PRO A 164 -23.05 18.51 12.11
N ASN A 165 -21.71 18.50 11.98
CA ASN A 165 -20.92 19.65 11.57
C ASN A 165 -20.04 19.25 10.38
N LEU A 166 -20.48 19.61 9.18
CA LEU A 166 -19.79 19.25 7.94
C LEU A 166 -18.36 19.79 7.87
N LEU A 167 -18.16 21.07 8.21
CA LEU A 167 -16.84 21.69 8.12
C LEU A 167 -15.83 21.05 9.07
N LEU A 168 -16.23 20.80 10.32
CA LEU A 168 -15.37 20.13 11.30
C LEU A 168 -15.06 18.69 10.88
N THR A 169 -16.07 17.96 10.40
CA THR A 169 -15.91 16.58 9.93
C THR A 169 -14.95 16.52 8.75
N MET A 170 -15.07 17.45 7.80
CA MET A 170 -14.18 17.54 6.64
C MET A 170 -12.76 17.95 7.01
N ALA A 171 -12.59 18.89 7.94
CA ALA A 171 -11.26 19.25 8.45
C ALA A 171 -10.58 18.08 9.16
N ALA A 172 -11.31 17.38 10.05
CA ALA A 172 -10.82 16.18 10.72
C ALA A 172 -10.49 15.07 9.71
N TRP A 173 -11.36 14.86 8.72
CA TRP A 173 -11.12 13.90 7.65
C TRP A 173 -9.85 14.20 6.86
N LEU A 174 -9.64 15.45 6.44
CA LEU A 174 -8.44 15.85 5.70
C LEU A 174 -7.16 15.59 6.52
N LEU A 175 -7.19 15.91 7.81
CA LEU A 175 -6.05 15.67 8.70
C LEU A 175 -5.74 14.18 8.85
N VAL A 176 -6.76 13.35 9.11
CA VAL A 176 -6.58 11.90 9.28
C VAL A 176 -6.21 11.22 7.96
N ALA A 177 -6.81 11.63 6.84
CA ALA A 177 -6.44 11.15 5.51
C ALA A 177 -4.99 11.48 5.19
N PHE A 178 -4.55 12.72 5.43
CA PHE A 178 -3.15 13.11 5.26
C PHE A 178 -2.21 12.31 6.16
N PHE A 179 -2.58 12.08 7.42
CA PHE A 179 -1.81 11.22 8.32
C PHE A 179 -1.68 9.78 7.79
N LYS A 180 -2.76 9.18 7.27
CA LYS A 180 -2.73 7.81 6.74
C LYS A 180 -1.93 7.71 5.45
N VAL A 181 -2.18 8.59 4.47
CA VAL A 181 -1.49 8.54 3.17
C VAL A 181 -0.04 9.00 3.29
N GLY A 182 0.21 10.13 3.97
CA GLY A 182 1.55 10.72 4.08
C GLY A 182 2.45 10.03 5.10
N ILE A 183 1.93 9.72 6.29
CA ILE A 183 2.76 9.13 7.35
C ILE A 183 2.70 7.61 7.26
N CYS A 184 1.52 7.02 7.46
CA CYS A 184 1.40 5.57 7.60
C CYS A 184 1.83 4.82 6.33
N MET A 185 1.33 5.25 5.16
CA MET A 185 1.73 4.66 3.87
C MET A 185 3.08 5.21 3.40
N SER A 186 3.17 6.49 3.03
CA SER A 186 4.35 7.03 2.33
C SER A 186 5.63 7.02 3.19
N THR A 187 5.54 7.31 4.49
CA THR A 187 6.75 7.28 5.33
C THR A 187 7.03 5.88 5.89
N LEU A 188 6.03 5.24 6.51
CA LEU A 188 6.27 4.04 7.32
C LEU A 188 6.28 2.75 6.50
N LEU A 189 5.26 2.50 5.68
CA LEU A 189 5.25 1.33 4.80
C LEU A 189 6.28 1.48 3.67
N HIS A 190 6.33 2.65 3.05
CA HIS A 190 7.13 2.87 1.86
C HIS A 190 8.60 3.20 2.17
N ARG A 191 8.91 4.40 2.69
CA ARG A 191 10.31 4.84 2.87
C ARG A 191 11.06 4.06 3.95
N TYR A 192 10.40 3.77 5.08
CA TYR A 192 11.00 3.01 6.16
C TYR A 192 11.00 1.50 5.85
N ALA A 193 9.83 0.85 5.82
CA ALA A 193 9.77 -0.61 5.72
C ALA A 193 10.31 -1.15 4.40
N ALA A 194 9.87 -0.62 3.25
CA ALA A 194 10.38 -1.11 1.97
C ALA A 194 11.83 -0.68 1.71
N HIS A 195 12.17 0.59 1.96
CA HIS A 195 13.44 1.16 1.47
C HIS A 195 14.53 1.42 2.50
N ALA A 196 14.25 1.23 3.80
CA ALA A 196 15.21 1.48 4.88
C ALA A 196 15.88 2.86 4.76
N ALA A 197 15.10 3.88 4.43
CA ALA A 197 15.56 5.24 4.17
C ALA A 197 16.14 5.94 5.42
N PHE A 198 15.84 5.40 6.60
CA PHE A 198 16.43 5.77 7.88
C PHE A 198 16.44 4.57 8.82
N LYS A 199 17.19 4.66 9.91
CA LYS A 199 17.28 3.64 10.96
C LYS A 199 16.66 4.15 12.25
N VAL A 200 16.02 3.25 13.01
CA VAL A 200 15.45 3.57 14.32
C VAL A 200 15.85 2.52 15.37
N GLY A 201 15.59 2.80 16.65
CA GLY A 201 15.76 1.81 17.72
C GLY A 201 14.64 0.76 17.76
N PRO A 202 14.80 -0.34 18.53
CA PRO A 202 13.84 -1.46 18.54
C PRO A 202 12.43 -1.06 19.02
N VAL A 203 12.33 -0.17 20.03
CA VAL A 203 11.03 0.32 20.52
C VAL A 203 10.33 1.16 19.44
N THR A 204 11.05 2.12 18.87
CA THR A 204 10.55 2.93 17.76
C THR A 204 10.15 2.05 16.58
N ASN A 205 10.92 1.02 16.23
CA ASN A 205 10.58 0.08 15.17
C ASN A 205 9.21 -0.57 15.39
N LEU A 206 8.90 -1.02 16.62
CA LEU A 206 7.60 -1.61 16.93
C LEU A 206 6.47 -0.58 16.84
N VAL A 207 6.69 0.64 17.36
CA VAL A 207 5.69 1.73 17.29
C VAL A 207 5.40 2.09 15.84
N LEU A 208 6.43 2.25 15.01
CA LEU A 208 6.27 2.53 13.58
C LEU A 208 5.57 1.38 12.85
N GLY A 209 5.84 0.13 13.24
CA GLY A 209 5.12 -1.04 12.74
C GLY A 209 3.63 -0.96 12.99
N VAL A 210 3.21 -0.66 14.23
CA VAL A 210 1.80 -0.49 14.59
C VAL A 210 1.15 0.67 13.82
N LEU A 211 1.81 1.83 13.79
CA LEU A 211 1.30 3.01 13.07
C LEU A 211 1.14 2.73 11.57
N SER A 212 2.06 1.98 10.97
CA SER A 212 1.98 1.63 9.54
C SER A 212 0.72 0.84 9.19
N CYS A 213 0.20 0.01 10.11
CA CYS A 213 -1.04 -0.74 9.89
C CYS A 213 -2.28 0.16 9.74
N LEU A 214 -2.25 1.40 10.25
CA LEU A 214 -3.33 2.38 10.08
C LEU A 214 -3.47 2.89 8.63
N ALA A 215 -2.51 2.58 7.75
CA ALA A 215 -2.64 2.82 6.32
C ALA A 215 -3.72 1.96 5.65
N TYR A 216 -4.19 0.90 6.34
CA TYR A 216 -5.24 0.00 5.85
C TYR A 216 -4.85 -0.74 4.56
N GLN A 217 -3.58 -1.15 4.45
CA GLN A 217 -3.00 -1.80 3.26
C GLN A 217 -2.28 -3.11 3.58
N GLY A 218 -2.58 -3.73 4.73
CA GLY A 218 -1.89 -4.93 5.19
C GLY A 218 -0.75 -4.63 6.17
N GLY A 219 0.01 -5.67 6.50
CA GLY A 219 1.13 -5.58 7.43
C GLY A 219 2.41 -5.01 6.79
N PRO A 220 3.31 -4.40 7.59
CA PRO A 220 4.53 -3.76 7.07
C PRO A 220 5.51 -4.70 6.39
N LEU A 221 5.62 -5.96 6.82
CA LEU A 221 6.51 -6.95 6.19
C LEU A 221 5.91 -7.43 4.87
N TRP A 222 4.60 -7.71 4.85
CA TRP A 222 3.88 -8.09 3.63
C TRP A 222 4.00 -6.98 2.58
N TRP A 223 3.61 -5.75 2.95
CA TRP A 223 3.61 -4.60 2.05
C TRP A 223 5.01 -4.33 1.50
N ALA A 224 6.02 -4.29 2.37
CA ALA A 224 7.41 -4.09 1.96
C ALA A 224 7.91 -5.20 1.03
N SER A 225 7.53 -6.47 1.28
CA SER A 225 7.94 -7.59 0.43
C SER A 225 7.37 -7.46 -0.99
N LYS A 226 6.10 -7.04 -1.13
CA LYS A 226 5.45 -6.81 -2.43
C LYS A 226 6.04 -5.60 -3.14
N HIS A 227 6.27 -4.49 -2.44
CA HIS A 227 6.88 -3.30 -3.01
C HIS A 227 8.31 -3.55 -3.53
N ARG A 228 9.09 -4.33 -2.78
CA ARG A 228 10.44 -4.74 -3.20
C ARG A 228 10.42 -5.70 -4.38
N ALA A 229 9.47 -6.62 -4.43
CA ALA A 229 9.26 -7.47 -5.59
C ALA A 229 8.94 -6.63 -6.83
N HIS A 230 8.06 -5.63 -6.70
CA HIS A 230 7.77 -4.65 -7.73
C HIS A 230 9.04 -3.93 -8.20
N HIS A 231 9.84 -3.32 -7.33
CA HIS A 231 11.11 -2.68 -7.77
C HIS A 231 12.09 -3.65 -8.46
N LYS A 232 12.14 -4.91 -8.03
CA LYS A 232 13.06 -5.89 -8.61
C LYS A 232 12.63 -6.35 -10.00
N PHE A 233 11.32 -6.43 -10.24
CA PHE A 233 10.72 -7.05 -11.43
C PHE A 233 9.80 -6.12 -12.21
N CYS A 234 9.85 -4.83 -11.90
CA CYS A 234 8.95 -3.79 -12.40
C CYS A 234 8.70 -3.97 -13.89
N ASP A 235 7.42 -4.19 -14.27
CA ASP A 235 6.93 -4.25 -15.66
C ASP A 235 7.64 -5.22 -16.62
N THR A 236 8.48 -6.11 -16.10
CA THR A 236 9.33 -7.01 -16.90
C THR A 236 8.96 -8.48 -16.75
N THR A 237 8.49 -8.90 -15.58
CA THR A 237 8.11 -10.30 -15.32
C THR A 237 6.84 -10.39 -14.50
N SER A 238 6.13 -11.52 -14.59
CA SER A 238 4.95 -11.83 -13.77
C SER A 238 5.21 -11.90 -12.26
N ARG A 239 6.45 -11.66 -11.82
CA ARG A 239 6.83 -11.50 -10.41
C ARG A 239 6.55 -10.10 -9.88
N ASP A 240 6.33 -9.11 -10.74
CA ASP A 240 5.78 -7.83 -10.32
C ASP A 240 4.32 -8.06 -9.90
N PRO A 241 3.95 -7.81 -8.64
CA PRO A 241 2.62 -8.11 -8.15
C PRO A 241 1.54 -7.25 -8.79
N HIS A 242 1.86 -6.06 -9.33
CA HIS A 242 0.85 -5.09 -9.73
C HIS A 242 1.22 -4.30 -11.01
N SER A 243 1.87 -4.95 -11.98
CA SER A 243 2.17 -4.33 -13.28
C SER A 243 0.92 -4.20 -14.16
N PRO A 244 0.44 -2.97 -14.46
CA PRO A 244 -0.72 -2.77 -15.34
C PRO A 244 -0.49 -3.31 -16.76
N LYS A 245 0.76 -3.23 -17.24
CA LYS A 245 1.20 -3.75 -18.54
C LYS A 245 1.04 -5.26 -18.64
N LEU A 246 1.47 -5.98 -17.60
CA LEU A 246 1.53 -7.44 -17.62
C LEU A 246 0.18 -8.08 -17.27
N VAL A 247 -0.53 -7.58 -16.26
CA VAL A 247 -1.76 -8.21 -15.75
C VAL A 247 -3.04 -7.44 -16.09
N GLY A 248 -2.93 -6.24 -16.65
CA GLY A 248 -4.06 -5.35 -16.92
C GLY A 248 -4.39 -4.45 -15.72
N ILE A 249 -5.01 -3.30 -16.00
CA ILE A 249 -5.31 -2.23 -15.02
C ILE A 249 -6.13 -2.75 -13.85
N ALA A 250 -7.21 -3.50 -14.12
CA ALA A 250 -8.13 -3.95 -13.07
C ALA A 250 -7.49 -4.99 -12.13
N ASN A 251 -6.71 -5.93 -12.68
CA ASN A 251 -5.96 -6.89 -11.88
C ASN A 251 -4.83 -6.23 -11.09
N ALA A 252 -4.11 -5.29 -11.69
CA ALA A 252 -3.08 -4.51 -10.98
C ALA A 252 -3.69 -3.71 -9.83
N PHE A 253 -4.85 -3.09 -10.03
CA PHE A 253 -5.59 -2.38 -8.98
C PHE A 253 -6.04 -3.27 -7.83
N LEU A 254 -6.41 -4.52 -8.12
CA LEU A 254 -6.96 -5.45 -7.15
C LEU A 254 -6.00 -6.62 -6.86
N PHE A 255 -4.69 -6.41 -7.01
CA PHE A 255 -3.71 -7.48 -6.96
C PHE A 255 -3.67 -8.18 -5.60
N PHE A 256 -3.98 -7.45 -4.52
CA PHE A 256 -4.05 -7.98 -3.17
C PHE A 256 -5.18 -9.02 -2.99
N LEU A 257 -6.12 -9.10 -3.93
CA LEU A 257 -7.18 -10.11 -3.99
C LEU A 257 -6.90 -11.19 -5.05
N ALA A 258 -5.79 -11.11 -5.78
CA ALA A 258 -5.43 -12.11 -6.79
C ALA A 258 -4.83 -13.36 -6.13
N GLY A 259 -4.90 -14.53 -6.80
CA GLY A 259 -4.21 -15.73 -6.32
C GLY A 259 -5.09 -16.89 -5.82
N ASP A 260 -6.19 -17.23 -6.50
CA ASP A 260 -7.22 -18.20 -6.06
C ASP A 260 -6.78 -19.69 -5.89
N SER A 261 -5.49 -20.04 -5.96
CA SER A 261 -5.06 -21.43 -5.74
C SER A 261 -4.47 -21.65 -4.34
N PRO A 262 -4.96 -22.66 -3.59
CA PRO A 262 -4.33 -23.13 -2.35
C PRO A 262 -2.90 -23.65 -2.56
N ASP A 263 -2.57 -24.07 -3.80
CA ASP A 263 -1.25 -24.57 -4.15
C ASP A 263 -0.26 -23.43 -4.40
N SER A 264 0.75 -23.45 -3.56
CA SER A 264 1.71 -22.40 -3.30
C SER A 264 2.90 -22.44 -4.25
N THR A 265 3.18 -21.29 -4.86
CA THR A 265 4.59 -20.88 -5.09
C THR A 265 4.79 -19.37 -4.96
N ARG A 266 3.73 -18.54 -5.06
CA ARG A 266 3.68 -17.11 -4.69
C ARG A 266 2.25 -16.69 -4.32
N SER A 267 1.79 -17.02 -3.12
CA SER A 267 0.49 -16.52 -2.66
C SER A 267 0.57 -15.00 -2.52
N MET A 268 -0.26 -14.24 -3.25
CA MET A 268 -0.39 -12.78 -3.02
C MET A 268 -0.79 -12.48 -1.57
N LEU A 269 -1.38 -13.47 -0.87
CA LEU A 269 -1.83 -13.39 0.52
C LEU A 269 -0.69 -13.61 1.53
N GLY A 270 0.47 -14.08 1.08
CA GLY A 270 1.64 -14.37 1.90
C GLY A 270 2.75 -13.32 1.75
N VAL A 271 3.60 -13.23 2.78
CA VAL A 271 4.84 -12.44 2.74
C VAL A 271 5.84 -13.14 1.81
N ASP A 272 6.46 -12.40 0.91
CA ASP A 272 7.53 -12.96 0.07
C ASP A 272 8.85 -12.94 0.86
N GLU A 273 9.20 -14.08 1.47
CA GLU A 273 10.37 -14.20 2.37
C GLU A 273 11.70 -13.77 1.72
N GLU A 274 11.83 -13.89 0.39
CA GLU A 274 13.00 -13.38 -0.36
C GLU A 274 13.17 -11.85 -0.20
N PHE A 275 12.07 -11.13 0.00
CA PHE A 275 12.02 -9.65 0.00
C PHE A 275 11.76 -9.03 1.36
N VAL A 276 11.65 -9.82 2.43
CA VAL A 276 11.36 -9.30 3.78
C VAL A 276 12.37 -8.23 4.23
N PRO A 277 11.91 -7.11 4.82
CA PRO A 277 12.79 -6.09 5.37
C PRO A 277 13.50 -6.55 6.65
N ARG A 278 14.72 -7.09 6.48
CA ARG A 278 15.57 -7.60 7.58
C ARG A 278 15.78 -6.64 8.75
N HIS A 279 15.71 -5.33 8.54
CA HIS A 279 15.88 -4.34 9.60
C HIS A 279 14.66 -4.23 10.54
N MET A 280 13.49 -4.73 10.11
CA MET A 280 12.26 -4.79 10.90
C MET A 280 11.89 -6.21 11.33
N ASP A 281 12.44 -7.22 10.65
CA ASP A 281 12.07 -8.63 10.81
C ASP A 281 12.43 -9.18 12.21
N THR A 282 11.44 -9.13 13.10
CA THR A 282 11.51 -9.63 14.47
C THR A 282 10.24 -10.44 14.76
N PRO A 283 10.26 -11.36 15.74
CA PRO A 283 9.04 -12.10 16.11
C PRO A 283 7.86 -11.19 16.44
N ALA A 284 8.09 -10.09 17.17
CA ALA A 284 7.07 -9.10 17.48
C ALA A 284 6.53 -8.39 16.23
N MET A 285 7.40 -8.03 15.27
CA MET A 285 6.95 -7.43 14.01
C MET A 285 6.13 -8.41 13.15
N ARG A 286 6.50 -9.70 13.13
CA ARG A 286 5.71 -10.72 12.42
C ARG A 286 4.32 -10.92 13.05
N VAL A 287 4.18 -10.76 14.36
CA VAL A 287 2.88 -10.72 15.04
C VAL A 287 2.08 -9.49 14.64
N ILE A 288 2.70 -8.29 14.65
CA ILE A 288 2.06 -7.05 14.19
C ILE A 288 1.60 -7.20 12.73
N ASP A 289 2.43 -7.75 11.86
CA ASP A 289 2.11 -7.99 10.45
C ASP A 289 0.91 -8.93 10.28
N SER A 290 0.88 -10.03 11.04
CA SER A 290 -0.23 -11.01 10.99
C SER A 290 -1.54 -10.44 11.55
N LEU A 291 -1.45 -9.55 12.55
CA LEU A 291 -2.58 -8.90 13.20
C LEU A 291 -2.84 -7.49 12.69
N ASN A 292 -2.31 -7.12 11.51
CA ASN A 292 -2.37 -5.75 10.99
C ASN A 292 -3.80 -5.17 10.98
N PHE A 293 -4.81 -6.01 10.77
CA PHE A 293 -6.21 -5.62 10.72
C PHE A 293 -6.80 -5.16 12.06
N VAL A 294 -6.21 -5.60 13.17
CA VAL A 294 -6.68 -5.26 14.52
C VAL A 294 -6.50 -3.77 14.79
N PHE A 295 -5.42 -3.16 14.29
CA PHE A 295 -5.11 -1.76 14.60
C PHE A 295 -6.11 -0.77 13.99
N PRO A 296 -6.50 -0.87 12.70
CA PRO A 296 -7.62 -0.08 12.17
C PRO A 296 -8.95 -0.37 12.87
N LEU A 297 -9.22 -1.61 13.28
CA LEU A 297 -10.44 -1.91 14.04
C LEU A 297 -10.47 -1.23 15.41
N ILE A 298 -9.34 -1.19 16.11
CA ILE A 298 -9.19 -0.41 17.34
C ILE A 298 -9.44 1.07 17.06
N GLU A 299 -8.86 1.62 16.00
CA GLU A 299 -9.11 3.01 15.58
C GLU A 299 -10.61 3.26 15.35
N PHE A 300 -11.28 2.41 14.57
CA PHE A 300 -12.71 2.54 14.27
C PHE A 300 -13.55 2.48 15.54
N TYR A 301 -13.25 1.53 16.43
CA TYR A 301 -13.92 1.39 17.71
C TYR A 301 -13.74 2.64 18.56
N VAL A 302 -12.50 3.10 18.78
CA VAL A 302 -12.20 4.29 19.59
C VAL A 302 -12.86 5.54 18.98
N ALA A 303 -12.77 5.73 17.67
CA ALA A 303 -13.40 6.87 16.99
C ALA A 303 -14.92 6.85 17.17
N THR A 304 -15.54 5.68 17.08
CA THR A 304 -16.99 5.51 17.33
C THR A 304 -17.35 5.82 18.78
N ARG A 305 -16.56 5.34 19.75
CA ARG A 305 -16.85 5.57 21.18
C ARG A 305 -16.69 7.02 21.59
N LEU A 306 -15.71 7.72 21.02
CA LEU A 306 -15.42 9.11 21.38
C LEU A 306 -16.31 10.11 20.65
N PHE A 307 -16.63 9.85 19.38
CA PHE A 307 -17.29 10.83 18.50
C PHE A 307 -18.54 10.32 17.80
N GLY A 308 -19.00 9.09 18.12
CA GLY A 308 -20.18 8.49 17.50
C GLY A 308 -19.99 8.17 16.00
N PRO A 309 -21.09 8.13 15.23
CA PRO A 309 -21.04 7.94 13.78
C PRO A 309 -20.12 8.92 13.03
N PRO A 310 -19.99 10.21 13.40
CA PRO A 310 -19.00 11.11 12.80
C PRO A 310 -17.55 10.64 12.91
N GLY A 311 -17.17 10.12 14.08
CA GLY A 311 -15.82 9.57 14.29
C GLY A 311 -15.55 8.37 13.41
N LEU A 312 -16.52 7.45 13.34
CA LEU A 312 -16.43 6.30 12.45
C LEU A 312 -16.33 6.73 11.00
N LEU A 313 -17.15 7.70 10.54
CA LEU A 313 -17.08 8.23 9.19
C LEU A 313 -15.67 8.73 8.87
N VAL A 314 -15.06 9.54 9.74
CA VAL A 314 -13.70 10.06 9.55
C VAL A 314 -12.67 8.93 9.46
N ALA A 315 -12.66 8.03 10.45
CA ALA A 315 -11.65 6.96 10.54
C ALA A 315 -11.79 5.95 9.39
N TRP A 316 -13.02 5.50 9.11
CA TRP A 316 -13.31 4.54 8.06
C TRP A 316 -12.98 5.09 6.68
N THR A 317 -13.46 6.30 6.38
CA THR A 317 -13.36 6.83 5.02
C THR A 317 -11.95 7.27 4.66
N SER A 318 -11.20 7.79 5.63
CA SER A 318 -9.76 8.04 5.44
C SER A 318 -8.96 6.76 5.20
N SER A 319 -9.34 5.63 5.82
CA SER A 319 -8.68 4.33 5.62
C SER A 319 -8.87 3.78 4.21
N TRP A 320 -10.11 3.66 3.72
CA TRP A 320 -10.32 3.07 2.40
C TRP A 320 -9.82 3.98 1.28
N ILE A 321 -9.89 5.31 1.45
CA ILE A 321 -9.27 6.28 0.53
C ILE A 321 -7.75 6.11 0.49
N CYS A 322 -7.09 5.98 1.65
CA CYS A 322 -5.66 5.69 1.70
C CYS A 322 -5.31 4.43 0.90
N CYS A 323 -6.07 3.34 1.10
CA CYS A 323 -5.87 2.08 0.39
C CYS A 323 -6.02 2.26 -1.13
N ILE A 324 -7.17 2.73 -1.61
CA ILE A 324 -7.44 2.73 -3.06
C ILE A 324 -6.67 3.81 -3.81
N SER A 325 -6.39 4.97 -3.20
CA SER A 325 -5.60 6.01 -3.85
C SER A 325 -4.15 5.57 -4.01
N THR A 326 -3.60 4.77 -3.08
CA THR A 326 -2.24 4.22 -3.18
C THR A 326 -2.14 3.24 -4.35
N LEU A 327 -3.09 2.33 -4.45
CA LEU A 327 -3.17 1.38 -5.55
C LEU A 327 -3.33 2.10 -6.90
N TRP A 328 -4.09 3.20 -6.93
CA TRP A 328 -4.35 3.94 -8.14
C TRP A 328 -3.14 4.70 -8.69
N PHE A 329 -2.40 5.44 -7.84
CA PHE A 329 -1.25 6.19 -8.36
C PHE A 329 -0.16 5.24 -8.88
N ASN A 330 0.04 4.08 -8.23
CA ASN A 330 0.97 3.06 -8.74
C ASN A 330 0.63 2.64 -10.18
N ILE A 331 -0.65 2.55 -10.54
CA ILE A 331 -1.05 2.22 -11.92
C ILE A 331 -0.78 3.41 -12.85
N ARG A 332 -1.18 4.62 -12.44
CA ARG A 332 -1.01 5.84 -13.25
C ARG A 332 0.42 6.22 -13.53
N ASN A 333 1.31 5.86 -12.62
CA ASN A 333 2.72 6.11 -12.76
C ASN A 333 3.45 4.96 -13.47
N HIS A 334 2.75 3.96 -14.03
CA HIS A 334 3.31 2.85 -14.82
C HIS A 334 2.57 2.61 -16.17
N PRO A 335 2.58 3.59 -17.10
CA PRO A 335 1.99 3.44 -18.43
C PRO A 335 2.76 2.45 -19.33
N ASP A 336 2.04 1.60 -20.07
CA ASP A 336 2.66 0.66 -21.02
C ASP A 336 3.48 1.38 -22.10
N GLY A 337 4.76 0.98 -22.23
CA GLY A 337 5.68 1.47 -23.25
C GLY A 337 6.57 2.64 -22.83
N GLU A 338 6.42 3.14 -21.61
CA GLU A 338 7.18 4.28 -21.09
C GLU A 338 8.68 4.01 -20.96
N ALA A 339 9.10 2.78 -20.64
CA ALA A 339 10.49 2.38 -20.58
C ALA A 339 11.21 2.59 -21.93
N GLU A 340 10.54 2.30 -23.05
CA GLU A 340 11.09 2.58 -24.39
C GLU A 340 11.09 4.08 -24.69
N ALA A 341 10.04 4.81 -24.29
CA ALA A 341 9.96 6.26 -24.46
C ALA A 341 11.07 7.00 -23.68
N LYS A 342 11.41 6.53 -22.47
CA LYS A 342 12.53 7.07 -21.67
C LYS A 342 13.87 6.97 -22.38
N LYS A 343 14.14 5.87 -23.10
CA LYS A 343 15.40 5.68 -23.84
C LYS A 343 15.61 6.72 -24.95
N LEU A 344 14.52 7.31 -25.44
CA LEU A 344 14.52 8.31 -26.51
C LEU A 344 14.55 9.75 -26.01
N ARG A 345 14.26 9.98 -24.72
CA ARG A 345 14.26 11.31 -24.11
C ARG A 345 15.64 11.64 -23.51
N PRO A 346 16.03 12.92 -23.47
CA PRO A 346 17.19 13.33 -22.66
C PRO A 346 16.96 12.93 -21.20
N GLU A 347 18.02 12.55 -20.49
CA GLU A 347 17.88 12.15 -19.08
C GLU A 347 17.24 13.30 -18.27
N PRO A 348 16.22 13.00 -17.43
CA PRO A 348 15.59 13.97 -16.56
C PRO A 348 16.61 14.72 -15.70
N GLU A 349 16.34 16.01 -15.43
CA GLU A 349 17.16 16.85 -14.54
C GLU A 349 17.40 16.20 -13.17
N HIS A 350 16.44 15.43 -12.66
CA HIS A 350 16.55 14.77 -11.36
C HIS A 350 17.53 13.57 -11.35
N LEU A 351 17.98 13.10 -12.51
CA LEU A 351 19.02 12.06 -12.67
C LEU A 351 20.45 12.63 -12.77
N LYS A 352 20.64 13.94 -12.55
CA LYS A 352 21.98 14.55 -12.41
C LYS A 352 22.82 13.90 -11.29
N PHE A 353 22.18 13.20 -10.36
CA PHE A 353 22.83 12.46 -9.28
C PHE A 353 22.99 10.97 -9.63
N ARG A 354 23.98 10.31 -9.01
CA ARG A 354 24.23 8.89 -9.26
C ARG A 354 23.00 8.06 -8.88
N ARG A 355 22.43 7.41 -9.89
CA ARG A 355 21.35 6.42 -9.74
C ARG A 355 21.73 5.34 -8.71
N MET A 356 20.80 5.01 -7.82
CA MET A 356 21.01 3.97 -6.80
C MET A 356 20.47 2.60 -7.25
N SER A 357 19.65 2.57 -8.30
CA SER A 357 19.13 1.34 -8.92
C SER A 357 19.30 1.38 -10.44
N ASP A 358 19.98 0.38 -11.00
CA ASP A 358 20.09 0.23 -12.46
C ASP A 358 18.84 -0.39 -13.09
N ARG A 359 17.95 -1.00 -12.28
CA ARG A 359 16.74 -1.67 -12.75
C ARG A 359 15.63 -0.71 -13.17
N SER A 360 15.71 0.57 -12.82
CA SER A 360 14.68 1.57 -13.21
C SER A 360 14.66 1.85 -14.71
N LYS A 361 15.73 1.50 -15.44
CA LYS A 361 15.83 1.74 -16.90
C LYS A 361 14.81 0.95 -17.72
N ASP A 362 14.51 -0.26 -17.28
CA ASP A 362 13.62 -1.18 -17.98
C ASP A 362 12.20 -1.18 -17.39
N CYS A 363 11.93 -0.26 -16.46
CA CYS A 363 10.68 -0.08 -15.74
C CYS A 363 9.88 1.06 -16.36
N ASP A 364 8.57 0.87 -16.51
CA ASP A 364 7.67 1.84 -17.14
C ASP A 364 7.25 2.97 -16.18
N SER A 365 7.94 3.14 -15.05
CA SER A 365 7.66 4.19 -14.06
C SER A 365 7.69 5.60 -14.66
N THR A 366 6.89 6.55 -14.21
CA THR A 366 6.96 7.93 -14.71
C THR A 366 6.65 8.94 -13.61
N ASP A 367 7.26 10.13 -13.70
CA ASP A 367 6.93 11.26 -12.83
C ASP A 367 5.64 11.97 -13.27
N GLU A 368 5.17 11.71 -14.50
CA GLU A 368 3.95 12.30 -15.07
C GLU A 368 2.83 11.26 -15.09
N ALA A 369 1.93 11.30 -14.09
CA ALA A 369 0.83 10.36 -13.98
C ALA A 369 -0.11 10.43 -15.20
N VAL A 370 -0.23 9.34 -15.94
CA VAL A 370 -1.08 9.28 -17.15
C VAL A 370 -2.56 9.14 -16.82
N ASP A 371 -3.42 9.62 -17.72
CA ASP A 371 -4.85 9.30 -17.72
C ASP A 371 -5.04 7.92 -18.35
N ILE A 372 -5.65 7.00 -17.62
CA ILE A 372 -5.85 5.60 -18.02
C ILE A 372 -7.34 5.26 -18.25
N GLY A 373 -8.24 6.26 -18.25
CA GLY A 373 -9.56 6.13 -18.87
C GLY A 373 -10.79 6.33 -17.98
N GLY A 374 -11.97 6.08 -18.58
CA GLY A 374 -13.25 6.73 -18.23
C GLY A 374 -14.24 5.98 -17.34
N ALA A 375 -13.85 4.94 -16.60
CA ALA A 375 -14.75 4.39 -15.58
C ALA A 375 -14.91 5.40 -14.44
N LEU A 376 -16.13 5.60 -13.94
CA LEU A 376 -16.41 6.64 -12.94
C LEU A 376 -15.53 6.50 -11.67
N LEU A 377 -15.25 5.28 -11.24
CA LEU A 377 -14.34 4.99 -10.12
C LEU A 377 -12.93 5.52 -10.38
N PHE A 378 -12.40 5.32 -11.58
CA PHE A 378 -11.04 5.75 -11.96
C PHE A 378 -10.96 7.27 -12.09
N VAL A 379 -11.98 7.91 -12.68
CA VAL A 379 -12.09 9.37 -12.71
C VAL A 379 -12.15 9.96 -11.30
N PHE A 380 -12.91 9.35 -10.39
CA PHE A 380 -12.93 9.76 -8.99
C PHE A 380 -11.54 9.65 -8.34
N LEU A 381 -10.85 8.53 -8.57
CA LEU A 381 -9.51 8.30 -8.06
C LEU A 381 -8.47 9.27 -8.66
N ASP A 382 -8.66 9.74 -9.89
CA ASP A 382 -7.84 10.79 -10.50
C ASP A 382 -7.97 12.12 -9.77
N VAL A 383 -9.19 12.49 -9.40
CA VAL A 383 -9.43 13.69 -8.59
C VAL A 383 -8.76 13.56 -7.23
N CYS A 384 -8.92 12.42 -6.54
CA CYS A 384 -8.25 12.19 -5.27
C CYS A 384 -6.73 12.21 -5.40
N GLY A 385 -6.18 11.50 -6.39
CA GLY A 385 -4.74 11.39 -6.64
C GLY A 385 -4.10 12.75 -6.94
N SER A 386 -4.77 13.57 -7.75
CA SER A 386 -4.29 14.92 -8.11
C SER A 386 -4.16 15.86 -6.90
N ILE A 387 -4.86 15.58 -5.80
CA ILE A 387 -4.77 16.34 -4.56
C ILE A 387 -3.69 15.77 -3.64
N PHE A 388 -3.76 14.47 -3.33
CA PHE A 388 -2.91 13.88 -2.27
C PHE A 388 -1.49 13.57 -2.73
N VAL A 389 -1.33 12.99 -3.94
CA VAL A 389 -0.05 12.43 -4.40
C VAL A 389 1.05 13.51 -4.52
N PRO A 390 0.78 14.71 -5.06
CA PRO A 390 1.79 15.77 -5.13
C PRO A 390 2.22 16.29 -3.77
N LEU A 391 1.36 16.25 -2.75
CA LEU A 391 1.65 16.80 -1.41
C LEU A 391 2.60 15.90 -0.61
N ILE A 392 2.65 14.61 -0.95
CA ILE A 392 3.41 13.60 -0.20
C ILE A 392 4.66 13.12 -0.93
N GLY A 393 5.00 13.70 -2.07
CA GLY A 393 6.21 13.38 -2.85
C GLY A 393 6.17 12.06 -3.62
N GLU A 394 5.08 11.27 -3.54
CA GLU A 394 4.96 9.95 -4.18
C GLU A 394 4.71 10.03 -5.71
N GLY A 395 4.33 11.21 -6.21
CA GLY A 395 4.13 11.45 -7.65
C GLY A 395 5.42 11.48 -8.47
N THR A 396 6.57 11.73 -7.82
CA THR A 396 7.90 11.66 -8.45
C THR A 396 8.38 10.21 -8.55
N HIS A 397 7.61 9.41 -9.27
CA HIS A 397 7.71 7.96 -9.23
C HIS A 397 8.94 7.41 -9.98
N ASP A 398 9.33 7.99 -11.12
CA ASP A 398 10.57 7.57 -11.80
C ASP A 398 11.81 7.96 -11.00
N HIS A 399 11.81 9.17 -10.42
CA HIS A 399 12.84 9.57 -9.47
C HIS A 399 12.92 8.59 -8.30
N HIS A 400 11.77 8.18 -7.76
CA HIS A 400 11.69 7.20 -6.69
C HIS A 400 12.30 5.85 -7.09
N HIS A 401 11.94 5.29 -8.25
CA HIS A 401 12.50 4.03 -8.75
C HIS A 401 14.02 4.10 -8.98
N SER A 402 14.52 5.27 -9.34
CA SER A 402 15.94 5.54 -9.54
C SER A 402 16.70 5.76 -8.23
N HIS A 403 16.02 6.28 -7.19
CA HIS A 403 16.57 6.61 -5.88
C HIS A 403 15.70 6.06 -4.73
N PRO A 404 15.50 4.74 -4.64
CA PRO A 404 14.50 4.13 -3.75
C PRO A 404 14.78 4.42 -2.27
N GLU A 405 16.06 4.39 -1.87
CA GLU A 405 16.51 4.54 -0.49
C GLU A 405 16.45 5.97 0.06
N LEU A 406 16.09 6.98 -0.75
CA LEU A 406 15.97 8.35 -0.25
C LEU A 406 14.74 8.50 0.66
N ALA A 407 14.96 9.16 1.79
CA ALA A 407 13.92 9.56 2.72
C ALA A 407 13.13 10.77 2.20
N GLN A 408 13.73 11.59 1.33
CA GLN A 408 13.13 12.81 0.79
C GLN A 408 12.91 12.68 -0.72
N ARG A 409 11.77 13.17 -1.20
CA ARG A 409 11.41 13.26 -2.61
C ARG A 409 11.50 14.72 -3.11
N PRO A 410 11.73 14.96 -4.41
CA PRO A 410 11.70 16.29 -4.99
C PRO A 410 10.31 16.94 -4.88
N GLY A 411 10.27 18.27 -4.83
CA GLY A 411 9.01 19.03 -4.79
C GLY A 411 8.38 19.11 -3.40
N LEU A 412 7.05 19.15 -3.35
CA LEU A 412 6.32 19.11 -2.08
C LEU A 412 6.39 17.70 -1.48
N ASP A 413 6.94 17.62 -0.28
CA ASP A 413 7.13 16.36 0.43
C ASP A 413 6.88 16.57 1.93
N PHE A 414 5.62 16.85 2.29
CA PHE A 414 5.24 17.07 3.68
C PHE A 414 5.59 15.90 4.63
N PRO A 415 5.51 14.62 4.22
CA PRO A 415 5.94 13.51 5.07
C PRO A 415 7.39 13.61 5.56
N GLN A 416 8.27 14.31 4.83
CA GLN A 416 9.66 14.53 5.26
C GLN A 416 9.76 15.26 6.61
N TYR A 417 8.82 16.13 6.95
CA TYR A 417 8.83 16.81 8.26
C TYR A 417 8.62 15.85 9.42
N PHE A 418 7.89 14.76 9.23
CA PHE A 418 7.76 13.72 10.23
C PHE A 418 9.09 12.99 10.46
N VAL A 419 9.82 12.67 9.37
CA VAL A 419 11.16 12.07 9.47
C VAL A 419 12.14 13.01 10.18
N TYR A 420 12.08 14.30 9.87
CA TYR A 420 12.89 15.33 10.56
C TYR A 420 12.55 15.39 12.06
N GLY A 421 11.27 15.37 12.43
CA GLY A 421 10.84 15.31 13.82
C GLY A 421 11.38 14.09 14.56
N LEU A 422 11.37 12.91 13.92
CA LEU A 422 11.99 11.70 14.49
C LEU A 422 13.51 11.86 14.66
N GLU A 423 14.20 12.51 13.72
CA GLU A 423 15.64 12.78 13.82
C GLU A 423 15.96 13.75 14.95
N MET A 424 15.19 14.84 15.09
CA MET A 424 15.34 15.80 16.19
C MET A 424 15.15 15.17 17.57
N LEU A 425 14.23 14.22 17.68
CA LEU A 425 13.98 13.47 18.92
C LEU A 425 15.02 12.35 19.17
N GLY A 426 15.99 12.16 18.26
CA GLY A 426 16.98 11.08 18.34
C GLY A 426 16.39 9.68 18.11
N LEU A 427 15.16 9.59 17.60
CA LEU A 427 14.46 8.34 17.33
C LEU A 427 14.81 7.77 15.95
N ALA A 428 15.14 8.64 14.98
CA ALA A 428 15.66 8.28 13.67
C ALA A 428 17.12 8.74 13.50
N ARG A 429 17.91 7.93 12.79
CA ARG A 429 19.31 8.20 12.48
C ARG A 429 19.65 7.69 11.08
N SER A 430 20.79 8.15 10.55
CA SER A 430 21.25 7.76 9.21
C SER A 430 20.19 8.03 8.13
N VAL A 431 19.48 9.16 8.24
CA VAL A 431 18.45 9.56 7.27
C VAL A 431 19.13 9.85 5.93
N ARG A 432 18.72 9.14 4.87
CA ARG A 432 19.31 9.26 3.55
C ARG A 432 18.63 10.37 2.76
N THR A 433 19.30 11.50 2.60
CA THR A 433 18.88 12.60 1.70
C THR A 433 20.00 12.89 0.71
N LEU A 434 19.67 13.49 -0.44
CA LEU A 434 20.68 13.82 -1.47
C LEU A 434 21.79 14.72 -0.90
N ASP A 435 21.44 15.73 -0.12
CA ASP A 435 22.42 16.66 0.50
C ASP A 435 23.37 15.95 1.48
N LYS A 436 22.84 15.00 2.27
CA LYS A 436 23.68 14.24 3.22
C LYS A 436 24.58 13.24 2.50
N LEU A 437 24.13 12.68 1.37
CA LEU A 437 24.92 11.75 0.56
C LEU A 437 26.04 12.49 -0.21
N SER A 438 25.75 13.65 -0.80
CA SER A 438 26.74 14.46 -1.52
C SER A 438 27.85 14.97 -0.57
N ALA A 439 27.48 15.50 0.60
CA ALA A 439 28.44 15.92 1.62
C ALA A 439 29.37 14.79 2.10
N SER A 440 28.85 13.56 2.19
CA SER A 440 29.66 12.39 2.54
C SER A 440 30.66 12.00 1.44
N SER A 441 30.30 12.17 0.16
CA SER A 441 31.21 11.90 -0.96
C SER A 441 32.34 12.93 -1.08
N ASP A 442 32.05 14.21 -0.79
CA ASP A 442 33.04 15.28 -0.87
C ASP A 442 34.05 15.23 0.31
N SER A 443 33.60 14.82 1.50
CA SER A 443 34.49 14.58 2.64
C SER A 443 35.42 13.36 2.43
N PHE A 444 34.96 12.33 1.72
CA PHE A 444 35.80 11.19 1.33
C PHE A 444 36.81 11.56 0.23
N ARG A 445 36.43 12.43 -0.71
CA ARG A 445 37.30 12.90 -1.79
C ARG A 445 38.40 13.86 -1.30
N SER A 446 38.10 14.67 -0.28
CA SER A 446 39.07 15.56 0.38
C SER A 446 40.02 14.84 1.33
N SER A 447 39.56 13.79 2.03
CA SER A 447 40.44 12.96 2.87
C SER A 447 41.40 12.09 2.04
N SER A 448 40.93 11.50 0.93
CA SER A 448 41.77 10.73 0.01
C SER A 448 42.79 11.57 -0.78
N SER A 449 42.51 12.86 -1.04
CA SER A 449 43.49 13.79 -1.60
C SER A 449 44.54 14.24 -0.58
N SER A 450 44.19 14.33 0.71
CA SER A 450 45.16 14.58 1.79
C SER A 450 46.11 13.40 2.05
N GLN A 451 45.63 12.16 1.86
CA GLN A 451 46.48 10.96 1.97
C GLN A 451 47.40 10.77 0.75
N ARG A 452 47.04 11.27 -0.44
CA ARG A 452 47.92 11.26 -1.62
C ARG A 452 49.00 12.35 -1.59
N SER A 453 48.81 13.42 -0.81
CA SER A 453 49.80 14.50 -0.67
C SER A 453 50.81 14.24 0.46
N SER A 454 50.58 13.26 1.34
CA SER A 454 51.51 12.89 2.42
C SER A 454 52.43 11.71 2.10
N SER A 455 52.32 11.09 0.92
CA SER A 455 53.14 9.94 0.51
C SER A 455 54.20 10.25 -0.56
N SER A 456 54.59 11.52 -0.76
CA SER A 456 55.57 11.91 -1.79
C SER A 456 56.95 12.34 -1.28
N GLU A 457 57.32 12.05 -0.03
CA GLU A 457 58.71 12.21 0.41
C GLU A 457 59.48 10.89 0.22
N ARG A 458 60.04 10.70 -0.99
CA ARG A 458 61.19 9.81 -1.17
C ARG A 458 62.46 10.60 -0.86
N PRO A 459 63.41 10.08 -0.06
CA PRO A 459 64.69 10.74 0.14
C PRO A 459 65.53 10.67 -1.14
N SER A 460 66.14 11.80 -1.50
CA SER A 460 67.04 11.95 -2.65
C SER A 460 68.34 11.18 -2.42
N MET A 461 68.67 10.25 -3.32
CA MET A 461 70.03 9.72 -3.45
C MET A 461 70.77 10.55 -4.50
N SER A 462 71.84 11.21 -4.07
CA SER A 462 72.79 11.92 -4.91
C SER A 462 73.79 10.96 -5.54
N ASP A 463 73.99 11.12 -6.86
CA ASP A 463 74.96 10.45 -7.69
C ASP A 463 76.41 10.54 -7.16
N THR A 464 77.14 9.42 -7.23
CA THR A 464 78.59 9.43 -7.43
C THR A 464 79.00 8.31 -8.38
N LYS A 465 79.55 8.72 -9.53
CA LYS A 465 80.22 7.87 -10.54
C LYS A 465 81.66 7.57 -10.13
N ALA A 466 82.09 6.31 -10.28
CA ALA A 466 83.45 5.89 -10.67
C ALA A 466 83.41 4.36 -10.95
N SER A 467 83.56 3.89 -12.19
CA SER A 467 84.82 3.55 -12.89
C SER A 467 85.27 2.09 -12.72
N SER A 468 85.09 1.31 -13.79
CA SER A 468 85.96 0.22 -14.32
C SER A 468 86.66 -0.77 -13.37
N LYS A 469 86.41 -2.08 -13.56
CA LYS A 469 87.33 -3.00 -14.25
C LYS A 469 86.77 -4.43 -14.29
N SER A 470 87.12 -5.12 -15.37
CA SER A 470 87.10 -6.57 -15.56
C SER A 470 87.94 -7.30 -14.52
N ASP A 471 87.44 -8.42 -14.01
CA ASP A 471 87.87 -9.79 -14.36
C ASP A 471 86.88 -10.80 -13.75
#